data_AF-A0A423WT19-F1
#
_entry.id   AF-A0A423WT19-F1
#
_cell.length_a   1.000
_cell.length_b   1.000
_cell.length_c   1.000
_cell.angle_alpha   90.00
_cell.angle_beta   90.00
_cell.angle_gamma   90.00
#
_symmetry.space_group_name_H-M   'P 1'
#
loop_
_entity.id
_entity.type
_entity.pdbx_description
1 polymer ?
#
loop_
_entity_poly.entity_id
_entity_poly.type
_entity_poly.pdbx_seq_one_letter_code
_entity_poly.pdbx_strand_id
1 'polypeptide(L)'
;MFGTLIRRAAQETRRSNLAYIRHLRELHPPKKVWPPDFKRLSKQEQFRFEKKFKRRLALAMARPQRERLLKLVQLFSVTSVLIYTVLFMDWKTERHPFVGLRKSLWNMIGYDYEAPSTHPTTQKIHPQGLPQVK
;
A
#
# COMPACT_ATOMS: atom_id res chain seq x y z
N MET A 1 -22.64 -5.99 11.53
CA MET A 1 -22.33 -5.36 10.22
C MET A 1 -21.21 -6.07 9.43
N PHE A 2 -20.39 -6.94 10.03
CA PHE A 2 -19.31 -7.65 9.33
C PHE A 2 -19.73 -8.92 8.56
N GLY A 3 -20.89 -9.53 8.89
CA GLY A 3 -21.36 -10.74 8.21
C GLY A 3 -21.63 -10.55 6.72
N THR A 4 -22.02 -9.34 6.30
CA THR A 4 -22.20 -9.00 4.88
C THR A 4 -20.87 -8.87 4.15
N LEU A 5 -19.80 -8.41 4.82
CA LEU A 5 -18.45 -8.32 4.26
C LEU A 5 -17.83 -9.71 4.11
N ILE A 6 -17.97 -10.59 5.10
CA ILE A 6 -17.49 -11.97 5.03
C ILE A 6 -18.24 -12.75 3.94
N ARG A 7 -19.58 -12.59 3.85
CA ARG A 7 -20.39 -13.21 2.80
C ARG A 7 -20.00 -12.71 1.40
N ARG A 8 -19.61 -11.44 1.28
CA ARG A 8 -19.21 -10.82 0.00
C ARG A 8 -17.77 -11.20 -0.38
N ALA A 9 -16.85 -11.32 0.58
CA ALA A 9 -15.50 -11.86 0.37
C ALA A 9 -15.53 -13.36 0.01
N ALA A 10 -16.43 -14.13 0.61
CA ALA A 10 -16.67 -15.53 0.23
C ALA A 10 -17.32 -15.68 -1.15
N GLN A 11 -17.94 -14.62 -1.68
CA GLN A 11 -18.55 -14.60 -3.02
C GLN A 11 -17.58 -14.24 -4.15
N GLU A 12 -16.33 -13.86 -3.85
CA GLU A 12 -15.39 -13.27 -4.81
C GLU A 12 -14.84 -14.24 -5.88
N THR A 13 -15.29 -15.49 -5.91
CA THR A 13 -14.88 -16.48 -6.94
C THR A 13 -16.02 -17.35 -7.45
N ARG A 14 -17.24 -16.80 -7.62
CA ARG A 14 -18.07 -17.31 -8.72
C ARG A 14 -17.46 -16.86 -10.05
N ARG A 15 -16.34 -17.48 -10.41
CA ARG A 15 -15.86 -17.55 -11.79
C ARG A 15 -17.10 -17.85 -12.62
N SER A 16 -17.42 -16.93 -13.53
CA SER A 16 -18.46 -17.11 -14.53
C SER A 16 -18.39 -18.55 -15.04
N ASN A 17 -19.35 -19.37 -14.64
CA ASN A 17 -19.34 -20.77 -15.03
C ASN A 17 -19.54 -20.77 -16.56
N LEU A 18 -18.46 -20.99 -17.31
CA LEU A 18 -18.47 -20.87 -18.77
C LEU A 18 -19.52 -21.81 -19.39
N ALA A 19 -19.82 -22.93 -18.71
CA ALA A 19 -20.90 -23.83 -19.06
C ALA A 19 -22.28 -23.17 -18.88
N TYR A 20 -22.51 -22.46 -17.77
CA TYR A 20 -23.74 -21.71 -17.53
C TYR A 20 -23.93 -20.56 -18.54
N ILE A 21 -22.88 -19.80 -18.86
CA ILE A 21 -22.94 -18.73 -19.87
C ILE A 21 -23.22 -19.30 -21.26
N ARG A 22 -22.64 -20.47 -21.60
CA ARG A 22 -22.93 -21.17 -22.86
C ARG A 22 -24.38 -21.61 -22.93
N HIS A 23 -24.87 -22.26 -21.88
CA HIS A 23 -26.26 -22.71 -21.80
C HIS A 23 -27.26 -21.55 -21.95
N LEU A 24 -27.01 -20.42 -21.29
CA LEU A 24 -27.83 -19.20 -21.46
C LEU A 24 -27.78 -18.64 -22.88
N ARG A 25 -26.64 -18.73 -23.58
CA ARG A 25 -26.49 -18.28 -24.97
C ARG A 25 -27.25 -19.18 -25.95
N GLU A 26 -27.31 -20.48 -25.68
CA GLU A 26 -28.09 -21.45 -26.45
C GLU A 26 -29.60 -21.21 -26.29
N LEU A 27 -30.05 -20.95 -25.07
CA LEU A 27 -31.46 -20.63 -24.78
C LEU A 27 -31.90 -19.26 -25.34
N HIS A 28 -30.98 -18.29 -25.34
CA HIS A 28 -31.26 -16.91 -25.74
C HIS A 28 -30.20 -16.41 -26.73
N PRO A 29 -30.31 -16.77 -28.02
CA PRO A 29 -29.35 -16.34 -29.02
C PRO A 29 -29.38 -14.80 -29.15
N PRO A 30 -28.21 -14.14 -29.12
CA PRO A 30 -28.15 -12.69 -29.23
C PRO A 30 -28.61 -12.26 -30.64
N LYS A 31 -29.54 -11.31 -30.70
CA LYS A 31 -30.01 -10.71 -31.98
C LYS A 31 -28.87 -10.13 -32.83
N LYS A 32 -27.77 -9.73 -32.18
CA LYS A 32 -26.56 -9.22 -32.84
C LYS A 32 -25.34 -9.89 -32.22
N VAL A 33 -24.53 -10.58 -33.03
CA VAL A 33 -23.28 -11.18 -32.59
C VAL A 33 -22.27 -10.07 -32.25
N TRP A 34 -21.73 -10.13 -31.04
CA TRP A 34 -20.61 -9.32 -30.58
C TRP A 34 -19.45 -10.28 -30.30
N PRO A 35 -18.19 -9.99 -30.65
CA PRO A 35 -17.63 -8.77 -31.23
C PRO A 35 -17.88 -8.65 -32.74
N PRO A 36 -17.95 -7.43 -33.30
CA PRO A 36 -17.88 -7.23 -34.75
C PRO A 36 -16.51 -7.67 -35.27
N ASP A 37 -16.46 -8.27 -36.46
CA ASP A 37 -15.21 -8.58 -37.14
C ASP A 37 -14.53 -7.28 -37.59
N PHE A 38 -13.62 -6.73 -36.78
CA PHE A 38 -12.95 -5.46 -37.07
C PHE A 38 -12.23 -5.44 -38.42
N LYS A 39 -11.77 -6.59 -38.92
CA LYS A 39 -11.11 -6.72 -40.24
C LYS A 39 -12.04 -6.46 -41.42
N ARG A 40 -13.35 -6.64 -41.24
CA ARG A 40 -14.37 -6.45 -42.29
C ARG A 40 -15.00 -5.04 -42.25
N LEU A 41 -14.76 -4.28 -41.17
CA LEU A 41 -15.30 -2.93 -40.98
C LEU A 41 -14.41 -1.87 -41.65
N SER A 42 -15.04 -0.82 -42.15
CA SER A 42 -14.33 0.36 -42.65
C SER A 42 -13.54 1.04 -41.53
N LYS A 43 -12.39 1.64 -41.85
CA LYS A 43 -11.53 2.37 -40.89
C LYS A 43 -12.30 3.44 -40.11
N GLN A 44 -13.28 4.09 -40.74
CA GLN A 44 -14.14 5.10 -40.08
C GLN A 44 -15.01 4.48 -38.98
N GLU A 45 -15.55 3.28 -39.21
CA GLU A 45 -16.38 2.58 -38.24
C GLU A 45 -15.54 2.06 -37.08
N GLN A 46 -14.35 1.52 -37.37
CA GLN A 46 -13.38 1.12 -36.35
C GLN A 46 -13.06 2.29 -35.41
N PHE A 47 -12.77 3.48 -35.96
CA PHE A 47 -12.50 4.67 -35.16
C PHE A 47 -13.70 5.10 -34.28
N ARG A 48 -14.93 4.95 -34.77
CA ARG A 48 -16.15 5.21 -33.97
C ARG A 48 -16.25 4.26 -32.78
N PHE A 49 -15.96 2.97 -32.99
CA PHE A 49 -15.94 1.98 -31.91
C PHE A 49 -14.84 2.26 -30.90
N GLU A 50 -13.64 2.60 -31.36
CA GLU A 50 -12.52 2.96 -30.50
C GLU A 50 -12.87 4.19 -29.63
N LYS A 51 -13.41 5.25 -30.23
CA LYS A 51 -13.87 6.44 -29.49
C LYS A 51 -14.94 6.07 -28.46
N LYS A 52 -15.92 5.24 -28.83
CA LYS A 52 -16.98 4.78 -27.91
C LYS A 52 -16.41 3.96 -26.76
N PHE A 53 -15.44 3.09 -27.03
CA PHE A 53 -14.76 2.29 -26.03
C PHE A 53 -13.98 3.17 -25.05
N LYS A 54 -13.13 4.07 -25.54
CA LYS A 54 -12.37 5.03 -24.71
C LYS A 54 -13.27 5.87 -23.82
N ARG A 55 -14.40 6.37 -24.36
CA ARG A 55 -15.40 7.12 -23.55
C ARG A 55 -16.00 6.28 -22.43
N ARG A 56 -16.38 5.03 -22.71
CA ARG A 56 -16.93 4.12 -21.69
C ARG A 56 -15.89 3.76 -20.64
N LEU A 57 -14.64 3.55 -21.05
CA LEU A 57 -13.53 3.27 -20.14
C LEU A 57 -13.25 4.48 -19.24
N ALA A 58 -13.23 5.70 -19.79
CA ALA A 58 -13.12 6.92 -18.99
C ALA A 58 -14.26 7.05 -17.97
N LEU A 59 -15.52 6.78 -18.35
CA LEU A 59 -16.66 6.80 -17.43
C LEU A 59 -16.61 5.69 -16.38
N ALA A 60 -16.16 4.49 -16.75
CA ALA A 60 -15.96 3.39 -15.81
C ALA A 60 -14.83 3.70 -14.81
N MET A 61 -13.77 4.36 -15.27
CA MET A 61 -12.65 4.79 -14.44
C MET A 61 -12.92 6.06 -13.64
N ALA A 62 -13.89 6.89 -14.03
CA ALA A 62 -14.36 8.07 -13.29
C ALA A 62 -15.10 7.72 -11.98
N ARG A 63 -15.32 6.43 -11.69
CA ARG A 63 -15.88 5.92 -10.43
C ARG A 63 -14.95 6.22 -9.23
N PRO A 64 -15.46 6.21 -7.98
CA PRO A 64 -15.18 7.17 -6.91
C PRO A 64 -13.69 7.28 -6.56
N GLN A 65 -13.03 8.30 -7.11
CA GLN A 65 -11.62 8.58 -6.86
C GLN A 65 -11.37 9.02 -5.42
N ARG A 66 -12.34 9.71 -4.80
CA ARG A 66 -12.24 10.18 -3.41
C ARG A 66 -12.08 9.01 -2.43
N GLU A 67 -12.82 7.93 -2.62
CA GLU A 67 -12.70 6.75 -1.75
C GLU A 67 -11.34 6.06 -1.89
N ARG A 68 -10.81 5.99 -3.11
CA ARG A 68 -9.46 5.43 -3.35
C ARG A 68 -8.38 6.29 -2.69
N LEU A 69 -8.50 7.61 -2.80
CA LEU A 69 -7.61 8.56 -2.15
C LEU A 69 -7.67 8.43 -0.63
N LEU A 70 -8.87 8.40 -0.04
CA LEU A 70 -9.04 8.25 1.40
C LEU A 70 -8.46 6.94 1.92
N LYS A 71 -8.62 5.83 1.18
CA LYS A 71 -7.97 4.55 1.52
C LYS A 71 -6.45 4.64 1.48
N LEU A 72 -5.89 5.36 0.51
CA LEU A 72 -4.44 5.59 0.42
C LEU A 72 -3.94 6.45 1.58
N VAL A 73 -4.67 7.52 1.91
CA VAL A 73 -4.35 8.38 3.06
C VAL A 73 -4.46 7.60 4.38
N GLN A 74 -5.46 6.74 4.53
CA GLN A 74 -5.60 5.88 5.69
C GLN A 74 -4.40 4.92 5.82
N LEU A 75 -4.03 4.25 4.72
CA LEU A 75 -2.87 3.35 4.70
C LEU A 75 -1.58 4.11 5.00
N PHE A 76 -1.40 5.29 4.41
CA PHE A 76 -0.26 6.16 4.63
C PHE A 76 -0.17 6.62 6.08
N SER A 77 -1.28 7.05 6.67
CA SER A 77 -1.36 7.49 8.06
C SER A 77 -0.96 6.39 9.03
N VAL A 78 -1.54 5.19 8.89
CA VAL A 78 -1.20 4.02 9.72
C VAL A 78 0.27 3.65 9.55
N THR A 79 0.76 3.58 8.32
CA THR A 79 2.16 3.22 8.04
C THR A 79 3.14 4.26 8.58
N SER A 80 2.82 5.55 8.45
CA SER A 80 3.63 6.66 8.97
C SER A 80 3.78 6.59 10.50
N VAL A 81 2.68 6.32 11.22
CA VAL A 81 2.73 6.14 12.69
C VAL A 81 3.57 4.92 13.06
N LEU A 82 3.44 3.80 12.34
CA LEU A 82 4.28 2.63 12.58
C LEU A 82 5.77 2.91 12.35
N ILE A 83 6.12 3.59 11.26
CA ILE A 83 7.51 3.98 11.00
C ILE A 83 8.03 4.91 12.10
N TYR A 84 7.25 5.91 12.52
CA TYR A 84 7.63 6.82 13.60
C TYR A 84 7.88 6.08 14.92
N THR A 85 6.96 5.21 15.32
CA THR A 85 7.08 4.44 16.57
C THR A 85 8.30 3.52 16.59
N VAL A 86 8.61 2.89 15.45
CA VAL A 86 9.76 1.99 15.31
C VAL A 86 11.06 2.76 15.21
N LEU A 87 11.12 3.84 14.43
CA LEU A 87 12.39 4.47 14.04
C LEU A 87 12.78 5.68 14.91
N PHE A 88 11.82 6.48 15.36
CA PHE A 88 12.09 7.78 16.01
C PHE A 88 11.61 7.85 17.46
N MET A 89 10.56 7.11 17.83
CA MET A 89 10.01 7.21 19.18
C MET A 89 11.03 6.72 20.21
N ASP A 90 11.31 7.58 21.19
CA ASP A 90 12.15 7.26 22.32
C ASP A 90 11.28 6.65 23.43
N TRP A 91 11.38 5.35 23.61
CA TRP A 91 10.69 4.63 24.68
C TRP A 91 11.61 4.73 25.89
N LYS A 92 11.27 5.52 26.93
CA LYS A 92 12.06 5.78 28.17
C LYS A 92 12.34 4.52 29.01
N THR A 93 12.78 3.45 28.38
CA THR A 93 13.02 2.10 28.89
C THR A 93 14.49 1.81 28.66
N GLU A 94 15.14 1.16 29.63
CA GLU A 94 16.59 0.91 29.62
C GLU A 94 17.08 0.11 28.39
N ARG A 95 16.19 -0.67 27.76
CA ARG A 95 16.50 -1.48 26.58
C ARG A 95 15.51 -1.20 25.46
N HIS A 96 15.90 -0.34 24.53
CA HIS A 96 15.12 -0.08 23.33
C HIS A 96 15.02 -1.34 22.45
N PRO A 97 13.80 -1.81 22.10
CA PRO A 97 13.63 -3.07 21.36
C PRO A 97 14.07 -2.99 19.88
N PHE A 98 14.12 -1.79 19.29
CA PHE A 98 14.34 -1.60 17.84
C PHE A 98 15.70 -0.99 17.46
N VAL A 99 16.70 -0.99 18.36
CA VAL A 99 18.03 -0.38 18.10
C VAL A 99 18.73 -0.99 16.90
N GLY A 100 18.70 -2.32 16.78
CA GLY A 100 19.34 -3.03 15.67
C GLY A 100 18.71 -2.65 14.32
N LEU A 101 17.39 -2.50 14.27
CA LEU A 101 16.67 -2.11 13.07
C LEU A 101 16.98 -0.66 12.67
N ARG A 102 17.00 0.26 13.65
CA ARG A 102 17.40 1.66 13.43
C ARG A 102 18.80 1.76 12.89
N LYS A 103 19.78 1.12 13.55
CA LYS A 103 21.18 1.13 13.14
C LYS A 103 21.37 0.59 11.73
N SER A 104 20.75 -0.54 11.39
CA SER A 104 20.85 -1.11 10.04
C SER A 104 20.26 -0.19 8.97
N LEU A 105 19.12 0.46 9.26
CA LEU A 105 18.44 1.34 8.31
C LEU A 105 19.20 2.65 8.11
N TRP A 106 19.68 3.28 9.18
CA TRP A 106 20.47 4.51 9.09
C TRP A 106 21.83 4.27 8.43
N ASN A 107 22.51 3.16 8.75
CA ASN A 107 23.75 2.77 8.08
C ASN A 107 23.55 2.53 6.58
N MET A 108 22.41 1.97 6.17
CA MET A 108 22.06 1.80 4.75
C MET A 108 21.83 3.14 4.04
N ILE A 109 21.34 4.15 4.76
CA ILE A 109 21.14 5.52 4.25
C ILE A 109 22.46 6.34 4.34
N GLY A 110 23.53 5.78 4.93
CA GLY A 110 24.84 6.41 5.06
C GLY A 110 24.99 7.32 6.27
N TYR A 111 24.12 7.18 7.28
CA TYR A 111 24.21 7.90 8.55
C TYR A 111 24.60 6.94 9.68
N ASP A 112 25.63 7.30 10.46
CA ASP A 112 25.99 6.58 11.66
C ASP A 112 25.00 6.91 12.78
N TYR A 113 24.12 5.96 13.11
CA TYR A 113 23.18 6.10 14.21
C TYR A 113 23.84 5.74 15.54
N GLU A 114 24.16 6.74 16.34
CA GLU A 114 24.51 6.56 17.75
C GLU A 114 23.25 6.65 18.61
N ALA A 115 22.88 5.53 19.24
CA ALA A 115 21.80 5.54 20.20
C ALA A 115 22.21 6.36 21.43
N PRO A 116 21.37 7.29 21.95
CA PRO A 116 21.69 8.03 23.16
C PRO A 116 21.81 7.05 24.34
N SER A 117 23.02 6.89 24.87
CA SER A 117 23.26 6.07 26.05
C SER A 117 22.71 6.79 27.29
N THR A 118 21.73 6.21 27.96
CA THR A 118 21.18 6.70 29.24
C THR A 118 22.11 6.50 30.44
N HIS A 119 23.31 5.93 30.25
CA HIS A 119 24.33 5.98 31.28
C HIS A 119 24.82 7.43 31.42
N PRO A 120 24.73 8.05 32.62
CA PRO A 120 25.41 9.32 32.83
C PRO A 120 26.87 9.10 32.48
N THR A 121 27.38 9.89 31.52
CA THR A 121 28.80 9.95 31.20
C THR A 121 29.56 10.08 32.51
N THR A 122 30.10 8.96 32.99
CA THR A 122 30.96 8.96 34.17
C THR A 122 32.27 9.56 33.70
N GLN A 123 32.33 10.89 33.73
CA GLN A 123 33.59 11.61 33.63
C GLN A 123 34.45 11.08 34.77
N LYS A 124 35.47 10.28 34.44
CA LYS A 124 36.49 9.90 35.40
C LYS A 124 37.20 11.19 35.82
N ILE A 125 36.82 11.71 36.98
CA ILE A 125 37.54 12.80 37.64
C ILE A 125 38.94 12.24 37.92
N HIS A 126 39.94 12.80 37.25
CA HIS A 126 41.34 12.51 37.49
C HIS A 126 41.78 13.32 38.71
N PRO A 127 42.11 12.72 39.87
CA PRO A 127 42.59 13.47 41.02
C PRO A 127 44.06 13.82 40.79
N GLN A 128 44.33 14.87 40.01
CA GLN A 128 45.65 15.48 39.93
C GLN A 128 45.61 16.88 40.52
N GLY A 129 46.14 17.00 41.74
CA GLY A 129 46.47 18.29 42.34
C GLY A 129 45.94 18.50 43.75
N LEU A 130 46.40 17.71 44.72
CA LEU A 130 46.47 18.19 46.10
C LEU A 130 47.95 18.47 46.41
N PRO A 131 48.34 19.73 46.69
CA PRO A 131 49.70 20.03 47.10
C PRO A 131 49.96 19.44 48.49
N GLN A 132 51.03 18.64 48.59
CA GLN A 132 51.56 18.17 49.87
C GLN A 132 52.07 19.38 50.66
N VAL A 133 51.40 19.69 51.77
CA VAL A 133 51.89 20.65 52.77
C VAL A 133 52.96 19.93 53.60
N LYS A 134 54.16 20.50 53.63
CA LYS A 134 55.35 19.99 54.30
C LYS A 134 55.38 20.41 55.76
#